data_AF-A0A0P9DCZ3-F1
#
_entry.id   AF-A0A0P9DCZ3-F1
#
_cell.length_a   1.000
_cell.length_b   1.000
_cell.length_c   1.000
_cell.angle_alpha   90.00
_cell.angle_beta   90.00
_cell.angle_gamma   90.00
#
_symmetry.space_group_name_H-M   'P 1'
#
loop_
_entity.id
_entity.type
_entity.pdbx_description
1 polymer ?
#
loop_
_entity_poly.entity_id
_entity_poly.type
_entity_poly.pdbx_seq_one_letter_code
_entity_poly.pdbx_strand_id
1 'polypeptide(L)'
;VRYVHMPAIELRLVWLLLLALGLPLLLAWFCYRGHAEYTVAPSRRRTWGAIVLASFAGATALGATWAAAASVAEVWREPRQLNVAFMLADVLLGRGLSPASAYMLVYSALLLLCIGVGVLYYEGILPIIAPRGTTLVLQTLGLALLGLVLVCSFLGSALAFSRGGPIDRWWETSGPGYLTPALLAGLISFALTTACARALAIAILPSMRRSEKLPVVVVETLAPA
;
A
#
# COMPACT_ATOMS: atom_id res chain seq x y z
N VAL A 1 -29.57 -15.80 -0.50
CA VAL A 1 -28.88 -16.83 -1.32
C VAL A 1 -27.76 -17.43 -0.49
N ARG A 2 -27.86 -18.75 -0.24
CA ARG A 2 -26.83 -19.78 0.02
C ARG A 2 -25.66 -19.47 0.97
N TYR A 3 -25.59 -20.28 2.03
CA TYR A 3 -24.37 -20.84 2.67
C TYR A 3 -23.06 -20.28 2.12
N VAL A 4 -22.61 -19.14 2.65
CA VAL A 4 -21.24 -18.68 2.41
C VAL A 4 -20.35 -19.70 3.08
N HIS A 5 -19.68 -20.51 2.28
CA HIS A 5 -18.77 -21.55 2.74
C HIS A 5 -17.70 -20.90 3.62
N MET A 6 -17.80 -21.08 4.94
CA MET A 6 -16.76 -20.68 5.90
C MET A 6 -15.33 -20.99 5.45
N PRO A 7 -15.01 -22.16 4.83
CA PRO A 7 -13.65 -22.40 4.35
C PRO A 7 -13.18 -21.42 3.26
N ALA A 8 -14.09 -20.86 2.46
CA ALA A 8 -13.73 -19.87 1.43
C ALA A 8 -13.44 -18.48 2.02
N ILE A 9 -14.16 -18.09 3.08
CA ILE A 9 -13.86 -16.85 3.82
C ILE A 9 -12.52 -16.99 4.53
N GLU A 10 -12.28 -18.10 5.23
CA GLU A 10 -11.03 -18.34 5.96
C GLU A 10 -9.82 -18.40 5.02
N LEU A 11 -9.92 -19.11 3.89
CA LEU A 11 -8.83 -19.16 2.90
C LEU A 11 -8.53 -17.77 2.33
N ARG A 12 -9.57 -16.98 2.02
CA ARG A 12 -9.43 -15.59 1.57
C ARG A 12 -8.75 -14.75 2.66
N LEU A 13 -9.14 -14.92 3.92
CA LEU A 13 -8.57 -14.20 5.07
C LEU A 13 -7.08 -14.53 5.23
N VAL A 14 -6.67 -15.79 5.07
CA VAL A 14 -5.26 -16.21 5.09
C VAL A 14 -4.47 -15.52 3.99
N TRP A 15 -4.96 -15.51 2.74
CA TRP A 15 -4.30 -14.82 1.64
C TRP A 15 -4.21 -13.31 1.87
N LEU A 16 -5.29 -12.70 2.40
CA LEU A 16 -5.32 -11.27 2.69
C LEU A 16 -4.38 -10.90 3.84
N LEU A 17 -4.26 -11.73 4.88
CA LEU A 17 -3.30 -11.53 5.97
C LEU A 17 -1.85 -11.68 5.49
N LEU A 18 -1.57 -12.67 4.63
CA LEU A 18 -0.28 -12.83 3.98
C LEU A 18 0.09 -11.58 3.16
N LEU A 19 -0.85 -10.98 2.44
CA LEU A 19 -0.63 -9.75 1.68
C LEU A 19 -0.56 -8.49 2.58
N ALA A 20 -1.40 -8.40 3.60
CA ALA A 20 -1.53 -7.21 4.45
C ALA A 20 -0.42 -7.08 5.49
N LEU A 21 0.04 -8.21 6.04
CA LEU A 21 1.07 -8.28 7.09
C LEU A 21 2.34 -8.98 6.59
N GLY A 22 2.18 -10.09 5.86
CA GLY A 22 3.32 -10.85 5.36
C GLY A 22 4.17 -10.01 4.41
N LEU A 23 3.58 -9.37 3.40
CA LEU A 23 4.30 -8.53 2.43
C LEU A 23 5.11 -7.39 3.08
N PRO A 24 4.54 -6.50 3.93
CA PRO A 24 5.32 -5.44 4.57
C PRO A 24 6.42 -5.99 5.49
N LEU A 25 6.15 -7.07 6.24
CA LEU A 25 7.15 -7.70 7.11
C LEU A 25 8.30 -8.31 6.31
N LEU A 26 8.01 -8.99 5.20
CA LEU A 26 9.02 -9.59 4.33
C LEU A 26 9.90 -8.52 3.68
N LEU A 27 9.29 -7.42 3.23
CA LEU A 27 10.02 -6.28 2.68
C LEU A 27 10.87 -5.58 3.74
N ALA A 28 10.34 -5.38 4.95
CA ALA A 28 11.10 -4.81 6.06
C ALA A 28 12.29 -5.71 6.45
N TRP A 29 12.07 -7.02 6.50
CA TRP A 29 13.11 -8.01 6.75
C TRP A 29 14.22 -7.98 5.69
N PHE A 30 13.85 -7.90 4.41
CA PHE A 30 14.81 -7.78 3.32
C PHE A 30 15.57 -6.45 3.36
N CYS A 31 14.91 -5.33 3.68
CA CYS A 31 15.56 -4.05 3.89
C CYS A 31 16.62 -4.12 5.00
N TYR A 32 16.26 -4.76 6.12
CA TYR A 32 17.15 -4.94 7.27
C TYR A 32 18.37 -5.80 6.92
N ARG A 33 18.17 -6.97 6.29
CA ARG A 33 19.29 -7.84 5.87
C ARG A 33 20.16 -7.19 4.78
N GLY A 34 19.55 -6.46 3.86
CA GLY A 34 20.22 -5.87 2.70
C GLY A 34 21.02 -4.60 2.98
N HIS A 35 21.04 -4.08 4.21
CA HIS A 35 21.66 -2.80 4.56
C HIS A 35 21.28 -1.67 3.58
N ALA A 36 20.02 -1.65 3.14
CA ALA A 36 19.52 -0.76 2.08
C ALA A 36 19.48 0.74 2.49
N GLU A 37 19.95 1.08 3.70
CA GLU A 37 20.03 2.43 4.25
C GLU A 37 20.99 3.34 3.49
N TYR A 38 21.96 2.78 2.74
CA TYR A 38 23.00 3.55 2.05
C TYR A 38 23.10 3.13 0.58
N THR A 39 22.12 3.50 -0.24
CA THR A 39 22.18 3.28 -1.69
C THR A 39 22.63 4.55 -2.41
N VAL A 40 23.65 4.40 -3.28
CA VAL A 40 24.18 5.47 -4.15
C VAL A 40 23.03 6.06 -4.96
N ALA A 41 22.95 7.40 -5.03
CA ALA A 41 21.85 8.13 -5.64
C ALA A 41 21.52 7.59 -7.05
N PRO A 42 20.34 6.95 -7.24
CA PRO A 42 19.96 6.37 -8.52
C PRO A 42 19.59 7.44 -9.56
N SER A 43 19.67 7.10 -10.84
CA SER A 43 19.20 7.96 -11.94
C SER A 43 17.70 8.28 -11.83
N ARG A 44 17.28 9.51 -12.15
CA ARG A 44 15.89 10.00 -11.99
C ARG A 44 14.80 9.06 -12.55
N ARG A 45 14.98 8.51 -13.76
CA ARG A 45 14.01 7.55 -14.36
C ARG A 45 13.81 6.29 -13.53
N ARG A 46 14.86 5.84 -12.86
CA ARG A 46 14.85 4.63 -12.03
C ARG A 46 14.19 4.87 -10.68
N THR A 47 14.38 6.06 -10.12
CA THR A 47 13.64 6.53 -8.94
C THR A 47 12.14 6.55 -9.23
N TRP A 48 11.74 7.08 -10.38
CA TRP A 48 10.34 7.09 -10.81
C TRP A 48 9.75 5.68 -10.96
N GLY A 49 10.45 4.78 -11.65
CA GLY A 49 10.00 3.38 -11.76
C GLY A 49 9.90 2.66 -10.42
N ALA A 50 10.86 2.89 -9.52
CA ALA A 50 10.83 2.34 -8.16
C ALA A 50 9.65 2.88 -7.34
N ILE A 51 9.34 4.18 -7.44
CA ILE A 51 8.19 4.80 -6.76
C ILE A 51 6.89 4.19 -7.28
N VAL A 52 6.70 4.09 -8.60
CA VAL A 52 5.46 3.54 -9.17
C VAL A 52 5.25 2.09 -8.74
N LEU A 53 6.28 1.24 -8.85
CA LEU A 53 6.20 -0.16 -8.44
C LEU A 53 5.95 -0.31 -6.94
N ALA A 54 6.62 0.51 -6.13
CA ALA A 54 6.46 0.50 -4.69
C ALA A 54 5.08 0.99 -4.25
N SER A 55 4.55 2.04 -4.87
CA SER A 55 3.19 2.54 -4.63
C SER A 55 2.13 1.55 -5.08
N PHE A 56 2.37 0.80 -6.16
CA PHE A 56 1.51 -0.30 -6.58
C PHE A 56 1.49 -1.41 -5.51
N ALA A 57 2.67 -1.87 -5.06
CA ALA A 57 2.77 -2.85 -3.98
C ALA A 57 2.09 -2.34 -2.69
N GLY A 58 2.30 -1.08 -2.32
CA GLY A 58 1.63 -0.44 -1.19
C GLY A 58 0.12 -0.41 -1.35
N ALA A 59 -0.40 -0.06 -2.52
CA ALA A 59 -1.84 -0.05 -2.80
C ALA A 59 -2.45 -1.45 -2.67
N THR A 60 -1.72 -2.50 -3.11
CA THR A 60 -2.16 -3.88 -2.92
C THR A 60 -2.19 -4.28 -1.45
N ALA A 61 -1.19 -3.89 -0.66
CA ALA A 61 -1.15 -4.16 0.78
C ALA A 61 -2.27 -3.43 1.54
N LEU A 62 -2.54 -2.17 1.19
CA LEU A 62 -3.66 -1.39 1.71
C LEU A 62 -5.01 -2.05 1.39
N GLY A 63 -5.23 -2.40 0.12
CA GLY A 63 -6.44 -3.07 -0.32
C GLY A 63 -6.64 -4.41 0.39
N ALA A 64 -5.56 -5.17 0.59
CA ALA A 64 -5.58 -6.41 1.34
C ALA A 64 -5.92 -6.19 2.82
N THR A 65 -5.39 -5.13 3.43
CA THR A 65 -5.66 -4.79 4.85
C THR A 65 -7.11 -4.40 5.06
N TRP A 66 -7.68 -3.58 4.17
CA TRP A 66 -9.10 -3.21 4.24
C TRP A 66 -10.03 -4.39 3.95
N ALA A 67 -9.68 -5.26 3.02
CA ALA A 67 -10.43 -6.48 2.77
C ALA A 67 -10.34 -7.46 3.95
N ALA A 68 -9.16 -7.59 4.59
CA ALA A 68 -8.98 -8.39 5.79
C ALA A 68 -9.82 -7.86 6.95
N ALA A 69 -9.80 -6.53 7.18
CA ALA A 69 -10.62 -5.89 8.19
C ALA A 69 -12.12 -6.15 7.99
N ALA A 70 -12.59 -6.09 6.73
CA ALA A 70 -13.97 -6.43 6.39
C ALA A 70 -14.30 -7.90 6.67
N SER A 71 -13.41 -8.84 6.31
CA SER A 71 -13.63 -10.27 6.58
C SER A 71 -13.57 -10.60 8.08
N VAL A 72 -12.74 -9.92 8.87
CA VAL A 72 -12.73 -10.07 10.33
C VAL A 72 -14.05 -9.56 10.94
N ALA A 73 -14.57 -8.44 10.45
CA ALA A 73 -15.87 -7.92 10.90
C ALA A 73 -17.02 -8.89 10.57
N GLU A 74 -17.00 -9.54 9.40
CA GLU A 74 -17.96 -10.58 9.02
C GLU A 74 -17.91 -11.81 9.93
N VAL A 75 -16.71 -12.25 10.33
CA VAL A 75 -16.52 -13.39 11.26
C VAL A 75 -17.08 -13.08 12.65
N TRP A 76 -16.98 -11.83 13.10
CA TRP A 76 -17.50 -11.38 14.39
C TRP A 76 -19.03 -11.16 14.39
N ARG A 77 -19.73 -11.59 13.34
CA ARG A 77 -21.19 -11.47 13.15
C ARG A 77 -21.71 -10.02 13.19
N GLU A 78 -20.86 -9.03 12.91
CA GLU A 78 -21.38 -7.70 12.64
C GLU A 78 -21.92 -7.67 11.20
N PRO A 79 -23.21 -7.39 10.98
CA PRO A 79 -23.83 -7.42 9.65
C PRO A 79 -23.43 -6.23 8.75
N ARG A 80 -22.35 -5.50 9.07
CA ARG A 80 -22.05 -4.19 8.50
C ARG A 80 -20.77 -4.26 7.68
N GLN A 81 -20.91 -4.02 6.38
CA GLN A 81 -19.81 -4.05 5.42
C GLN A 81 -18.85 -2.87 5.68
N LEU A 82 -17.80 -3.12 6.46
CA LEU A 82 -16.70 -2.18 6.75
C LEU A 82 -15.84 -1.82 5.52
N ASN A 83 -16.23 -2.27 4.33
CA ASN A 83 -15.39 -2.19 3.15
C ASN A 83 -15.55 -0.84 2.45
N VAL A 84 -14.59 0.06 2.70
CA VAL A 84 -14.48 1.42 2.14
C VAL A 84 -14.66 1.42 0.61
N ALA A 85 -14.13 0.41 -0.09
CA ALA A 85 -14.24 0.30 -1.55
C ALA A 85 -15.68 -0.01 -2.01
N PHE A 86 -16.42 -0.81 -1.25
CA PHE A 86 -17.83 -1.08 -1.53
C PHE A 86 -18.70 0.15 -1.27
N MET A 87 -18.43 0.90 -0.21
CA MET A 87 -19.13 2.16 0.05
C MET A 87 -18.94 3.19 -1.06
N LEU A 88 -17.70 3.39 -1.52
CA LEU A 88 -17.40 4.29 -2.64
C LEU A 88 -18.07 3.80 -3.93
N ALA A 89 -18.10 2.48 -4.16
CA ALA A 89 -18.79 1.91 -5.30
C ALA A 89 -20.30 2.10 -5.21
N ASP A 90 -20.90 2.00 -4.02
CA ASP A 90 -22.34 2.18 -3.79
C ASP A 90 -22.79 3.63 -4.07
N VAL A 91 -21.96 4.61 -3.71
CA VAL A 91 -22.18 6.02 -4.09
C VAL A 91 -22.19 6.20 -5.61
N LEU A 92 -21.33 5.49 -6.34
CA LEU A 92 -21.27 5.54 -7.81
C LEU A 92 -22.42 4.77 -8.47
N LEU A 93 -22.79 3.62 -7.90
CA LEU A 93 -23.98 2.85 -8.30
C LEU A 93 -25.25 3.69 -8.15
N GLY A 94 -25.36 4.46 -7.06
CA GLY A 94 -26.44 5.42 -6.83
C GLY A 94 -26.52 6.54 -7.88
N ARG A 95 -25.46 6.76 -8.67
CA ARG A 95 -25.44 7.67 -9.83
C ARG A 95 -25.69 6.99 -11.17
N GLY A 96 -26.08 5.71 -11.18
CA GLY A 96 -26.47 4.98 -12.39
C GLY A 96 -25.32 4.29 -13.13
N LEU A 97 -24.13 4.16 -12.52
CA LEU A 97 -23.02 3.40 -13.10
C LEU A 97 -23.27 1.90 -13.02
N SER A 98 -22.80 1.16 -14.03
CA SER A 98 -22.83 -0.30 -13.98
C SER A 98 -21.91 -0.83 -12.86
N PRO A 99 -22.24 -1.94 -12.19
CA PRO A 99 -21.45 -2.46 -11.07
C PRO A 99 -19.98 -2.65 -11.42
N ALA A 100 -19.70 -3.31 -12.55
CA ALA A 100 -18.33 -3.55 -13.01
C ALA A 100 -17.55 -2.22 -13.20
N SER A 101 -18.17 -1.21 -13.80
CA SER A 101 -17.54 0.10 -14.01
C SER A 101 -17.31 0.86 -12.71
N ALA A 102 -18.23 0.79 -11.75
CA ALA A 102 -18.10 1.47 -10.46
C ALA A 102 -16.91 0.92 -9.65
N TYR A 103 -16.80 -0.41 -9.54
CA TYR A 103 -15.66 -1.03 -8.85
C TYR A 103 -14.33 -0.74 -9.54
N MET A 104 -14.27 -0.87 -10.88
CA MET A 104 -13.06 -0.55 -11.65
C MET A 104 -12.62 0.91 -11.45
N LEU A 105 -13.57 1.85 -11.42
CA LEU A 105 -13.27 3.26 -11.21
C LEU A 105 -12.73 3.51 -9.79
N VAL A 106 -13.32 2.89 -8.77
CA VAL A 106 -12.86 3.03 -7.38
C VAL A 106 -11.45 2.50 -7.21
N TYR A 107 -11.17 1.29 -7.71
CA TYR A 107 -9.84 0.69 -7.60
C TYR A 107 -8.78 1.46 -8.39
N SER A 108 -9.10 1.92 -9.60
CA SER A 108 -8.18 2.73 -10.40
C SER A 108 -7.93 4.10 -9.78
N ALA A 109 -8.96 4.77 -9.24
CA ALA A 109 -8.81 6.03 -8.52
C ALA A 109 -7.96 5.86 -7.26
N LEU A 110 -8.20 4.82 -6.45
CA LEU A 110 -7.38 4.51 -5.27
C LEU A 110 -5.93 4.23 -5.65
N LEU A 111 -5.70 3.50 -6.75
CA LEU A 111 -4.36 3.22 -7.23
C LEU A 111 -3.63 4.48 -7.69
N LEU A 112 -4.29 5.33 -8.49
CA LEU A 112 -3.74 6.60 -8.92
C LEU A 112 -3.46 7.53 -7.74
N LEU A 113 -4.33 7.54 -6.73
CA LEU A 113 -4.12 8.28 -5.49
C LEU A 113 -2.87 7.78 -4.75
N CYS A 114 -2.71 6.47 -4.60
CA CYS A 114 -1.53 5.86 -3.96
C CYS A 114 -0.23 6.17 -4.70
N ILE A 115 -0.25 6.13 -6.04
CA ILE A 115 0.89 6.52 -6.88
C ILE A 115 1.18 8.01 -6.73
N GLY A 116 0.14 8.85 -6.81
CA GLY A 116 0.26 10.30 -6.66
C GLY A 116 0.84 10.71 -5.31
N VAL A 117 0.38 10.09 -4.21
CA VAL A 117 0.90 10.31 -2.86
C VAL A 117 2.38 9.91 -2.77
N GLY A 118 2.75 8.75 -3.32
CA GLY A 118 4.15 8.31 -3.36
C GLY A 118 5.05 9.27 -4.14
N VAL A 119 4.62 9.70 -5.33
CA VAL A 119 5.35 10.67 -6.15
C VAL A 119 5.47 12.02 -5.44
N LEU A 120 4.37 12.55 -4.91
CA LEU A 120 4.34 13.83 -4.20
C LEU A 120 5.29 13.81 -3.00
N TYR A 121 5.27 12.73 -2.22
CA TYR A 121 6.14 12.59 -1.06
C TYR A 121 7.61 12.51 -1.45
N TYR A 122 7.97 11.60 -2.38
CA TYR A 122 9.38 11.31 -2.68
C TYR A 122 10.05 12.31 -3.63
N GLU A 123 9.34 12.91 -4.58
CA GLU A 123 9.89 13.89 -5.52
C GLU A 123 9.60 15.33 -5.11
N GLY A 124 8.53 15.59 -4.35
CA GLY A 124 8.16 16.94 -3.92
C GLY A 124 8.63 17.24 -2.49
N ILE A 125 8.09 16.51 -1.52
CA ILE A 125 8.23 16.86 -0.10
C ILE A 125 9.62 16.48 0.46
N LEU A 126 10.08 15.25 0.20
CA LEU A 126 11.33 14.72 0.73
C LEU A 126 12.57 15.57 0.37
N PRO A 127 12.77 16.03 -0.88
CA PRO A 127 13.94 16.85 -1.21
C PRO A 127 13.92 18.24 -0.55
N ILE A 128 12.73 18.77 -0.24
CA ILE A 128 12.58 20.06 0.45
C ILE A 128 12.89 19.91 1.93
N ILE A 129 12.34 18.87 2.58
CA ILE A 129 12.45 18.69 4.04
C ILE A 129 13.83 18.17 4.44
N ALA A 130 14.44 17.30 3.62
CA ALA A 130 15.67 16.61 4.00
C ALA A 130 16.64 16.42 2.83
N PRO A 131 17.34 17.50 2.42
CA PRO A 131 18.28 17.47 1.30
C PRO A 131 19.52 16.59 1.54
N ARG A 132 19.82 16.22 2.80
CA ARG A 132 20.97 15.39 3.18
C ARG A 132 20.64 13.89 3.34
N GLY A 133 19.41 13.49 3.01
CA GLY A 133 18.92 12.13 3.21
C GLY A 133 18.22 11.94 4.55
N THR A 134 17.39 10.90 4.63
CA THR A 134 16.58 10.54 5.80
C THR A 134 16.64 9.05 6.05
N THR A 135 16.48 8.65 7.31
CA THR A 135 16.35 7.24 7.68
C THR A 135 15.05 6.65 7.13
N LEU A 136 15.03 5.34 6.88
CA LEU A 136 13.87 4.63 6.34
C LEU A 136 12.63 4.80 7.25
N VAL A 137 12.83 4.81 8.57
CA VAL A 137 11.79 5.00 9.58
C VAL A 137 11.14 6.38 9.48
N LEU A 138 11.92 7.43 9.21
CA LEU A 138 11.37 8.77 9.06
C LEU A 138 10.62 8.92 7.72
N GLN A 139 11.06 8.19 6.69
CA GLN A 139 10.36 8.12 5.40
C GLN A 139 9.00 7.42 5.51
N THR A 140 8.93 6.29 6.22
CA THR A 140 7.67 5.58 6.46
C THR A 140 6.72 6.44 7.29
N LEU A 141 7.21 7.07 8.36
CA LEU A 141 6.42 7.97 9.20
C LEU A 141 5.88 9.16 8.40
N GLY A 142 6.73 9.83 7.62
CA GLY A 142 6.34 10.98 6.81
C GLY A 142 5.31 10.63 5.74
N LEU A 143 5.46 9.47 5.09
CA LEU A 143 4.48 8.98 4.11
C LEU A 143 3.16 8.60 4.78
N ALA A 144 3.20 7.98 5.95
CA ALA A 144 1.99 7.64 6.73
C ALA A 144 1.25 8.90 7.18
N LEU A 145 1.96 9.92 7.67
CA LEU A 145 1.38 11.21 8.06
C LEU A 145 0.77 11.95 6.86
N LEU A 146 1.45 11.96 5.70
CA LEU A 146 0.89 12.55 4.49
C LEU A 146 -0.38 11.83 4.05
N GLY A 147 -0.35 10.49 4.05
CA GLY A 147 -1.54 9.68 3.76
C GLY A 147 -2.69 9.99 4.74
N LEU A 148 -2.37 10.15 6.03
CA LEU A 148 -3.35 10.47 7.06
C LEU A 148 -3.99 11.83 6.83
N VAL A 149 -3.19 12.86 6.57
CA VAL A 149 -3.67 14.21 6.24
C VAL A 149 -4.58 14.18 5.02
N LEU A 150 -4.20 13.43 3.99
CA LEU A 150 -4.98 13.30 2.77
C LEU A 150 -6.32 12.60 3.01
N VAL A 151 -6.31 11.49 3.75
CA VAL A 151 -7.54 10.77 4.11
C VAL A 151 -8.44 11.67 4.97
N CYS A 152 -7.89 12.35 5.97
CA CYS A 152 -8.65 13.28 6.81
C CYS A 152 -9.24 14.44 6.00
N SER A 153 -8.50 15.01 5.04
CA SER A 153 -9.00 16.12 4.22
C SER A 153 -10.12 15.67 3.27
N PHE A 154 -9.97 14.52 2.61
CA PHE A 154 -11.00 13.96 1.72
C PHE A 154 -12.22 13.47 2.50
N LEU A 155 -12.02 12.66 3.55
CA LEU A 155 -13.11 12.10 4.34
C LEU A 155 -13.82 13.18 5.16
N GLY A 156 -13.08 14.10 5.77
CA GLY A 156 -13.64 15.23 6.51
C GLY A 156 -14.47 16.14 5.61
N SER A 157 -13.99 16.46 4.41
CA SER A 157 -14.77 17.21 3.42
C SER A 157 -16.00 16.43 2.97
N ALA A 158 -15.86 15.14 2.68
CA ALA A 158 -16.97 14.29 2.25
C ALA A 158 -18.07 14.20 3.33
N LEU A 159 -17.71 14.08 4.60
CA LEU A 159 -18.66 14.09 5.72
C LEU A 159 -19.32 15.46 5.88
N ALA A 160 -18.56 16.55 5.73
CA ALA A 160 -19.10 17.91 5.81
C ALA A 160 -20.13 18.21 4.70
N PHE A 161 -19.88 17.76 3.47
CA PHE A 161 -20.76 18.00 2.33
C PHE A 161 -21.89 16.98 2.17
N SER A 162 -21.78 15.79 2.78
CA SER A 162 -22.77 14.70 2.63
C SER A 162 -23.63 14.44 3.87
N ARG A 163 -23.94 15.48 4.66
CA ARG A 163 -24.84 15.35 5.83
C ARG A 163 -26.13 14.59 5.44
N GLY A 164 -26.38 13.44 6.07
CA GLY A 164 -27.50 12.52 5.80
C GLY A 164 -27.34 11.55 4.61
N GLY A 165 -26.19 11.59 3.93
CA GLY A 165 -25.83 10.75 2.78
C GLY A 165 -25.28 9.37 3.17
N PRO A 166 -24.91 8.54 2.18
CA PRO A 166 -24.40 7.18 2.42
C PRO A 166 -23.14 7.16 3.30
N ILE A 167 -22.24 8.13 3.10
CA ILE A 167 -20.96 8.23 3.83
C ILE A 167 -21.19 8.59 5.30
N ASP A 168 -22.13 9.50 5.57
CA ASP A 168 -22.50 9.92 6.92
C ASP A 168 -23.15 8.76 7.70
N ARG A 169 -24.11 8.06 7.07
CA ARG A 169 -24.71 6.84 7.64
C ARG A 169 -23.68 5.75 7.86
N TRP A 170 -22.72 5.59 6.96
CA TRP A 170 -21.64 4.62 7.12
C TRP A 170 -20.72 4.94 8.30
N TRP A 171 -20.41 6.23 8.50
CA TRP A 171 -19.66 6.71 9.65
C TRP A 171 -20.41 6.48 10.97
N GLU A 172 -21.71 6.76 11.00
CA GLU A 172 -22.56 6.53 12.18
C GLU A 172 -22.79 5.03 12.46
N THR A 173 -22.92 4.20 11.43
CA THR A 173 -23.26 2.77 11.59
C THR A 173 -22.06 1.88 11.87
N SER A 174 -20.88 2.17 11.31
CA SER A 174 -19.67 1.37 11.54
C SER A 174 -18.92 1.82 12.80
N GLY A 175 -19.25 3.01 13.30
CA GLY A 175 -18.64 3.65 14.45
C GLY A 175 -17.17 4.03 14.23
N PRO A 176 -16.68 5.07 14.91
CA PRO A 176 -15.26 5.42 14.90
C PRO A 176 -14.38 4.30 15.51
N GLY A 177 -14.95 3.38 16.29
CA GLY A 177 -14.22 2.33 17.00
C GLY A 177 -13.55 1.29 16.10
N TYR A 178 -14.19 0.85 15.01
CA TYR A 178 -13.64 -0.17 14.10
C TYR A 178 -13.11 0.43 12.80
N LEU A 179 -13.69 1.55 12.37
CA LEU A 179 -13.33 2.17 11.10
C LEU A 179 -11.97 2.86 11.13
N THR A 180 -11.73 3.60 12.21
CA THR A 180 -10.48 4.33 12.43
C THR A 180 -9.27 3.38 12.48
N PRO A 181 -9.28 2.28 13.25
CA PRO A 181 -8.15 1.36 13.25
C PRO A 181 -7.97 0.64 11.90
N ALA A 182 -9.05 0.31 11.18
CA ALA A 182 -8.93 -0.29 9.84
C ALA A 182 -8.28 0.66 8.83
N LEU A 183 -8.65 1.94 8.86
CA LEU A 183 -8.02 2.99 8.05
C LEU A 183 -6.55 3.18 8.43
N LEU A 184 -6.25 3.33 9.72
CA LEU A 184 -4.88 3.50 10.21
C LEU A 184 -4.00 2.30 9.87
N ALA A 185 -4.49 1.07 10.06
CA ALA A 185 -3.76 -0.14 9.70
C ALA A 185 -3.46 -0.20 8.21
N GLY A 186 -4.43 0.15 7.35
CA GLY A 186 -4.22 0.22 5.90
C GLY A 186 -3.19 1.29 5.49
N LEU A 187 -3.20 2.46 6.14
CA LEU A 187 -2.23 3.53 5.88
C LEU A 187 -0.81 3.14 6.32
N ILE A 188 -0.69 2.51 7.48
CA ILE A 188 0.60 2.01 7.98
C ILE A 188 1.13 0.91 7.06
N SER A 189 0.28 -0.04 6.64
CA SER A 189 0.65 -1.10 5.70
C SER A 189 1.08 -0.52 4.35
N PHE A 190 0.35 0.47 3.83
CA PHE A 190 0.73 1.22 2.62
C PHE A 190 2.11 1.86 2.77
N ALA A 191 2.33 2.63 3.83
CA ALA A 191 3.54 3.41 4.03
C ALA A 191 4.78 2.52 4.21
N LEU A 192 4.65 1.47 5.02
CA LEU A 192 5.71 0.47 5.24
C LEU A 192 6.07 -0.25 3.93
N THR A 193 5.06 -0.77 3.24
CA THR A 193 5.26 -1.51 1.98
C THR A 193 5.90 -0.62 0.92
N THR A 194 5.41 0.61 0.75
CA THR A 194 5.91 1.54 -0.26
C THR A 194 7.34 1.98 0.03
N ALA A 195 7.66 2.34 1.28
CA ALA A 195 9.02 2.75 1.61
C ALA A 195 10.02 1.59 1.49
N CYS A 196 9.67 0.41 1.98
CA CYS A 196 10.54 -0.76 1.90
C CYS A 196 10.71 -1.26 0.46
N ALA A 197 9.62 -1.35 -0.31
CA ALA A 197 9.70 -1.75 -1.72
C ALA A 197 10.52 -0.77 -2.55
N ARG A 198 10.41 0.54 -2.30
CA ARG A 198 11.25 1.55 -2.95
C ARG A 198 12.72 1.36 -2.60
N ALA A 199 13.05 1.21 -1.31
CA ALA A 199 14.42 1.02 -0.86
C ALA A 199 15.04 -0.26 -1.47
N LEU A 200 14.30 -1.36 -1.50
CA LEU A 200 14.72 -2.62 -2.11
C LEU A 200 14.87 -2.51 -3.62
N ALA A 201 13.94 -1.85 -4.32
CA ALA A 201 14.04 -1.64 -5.76
C ALA A 201 15.30 -0.83 -6.10
N ILE A 202 15.66 0.16 -5.29
CA ILE A 202 16.89 0.93 -5.48
C ILE A 202 18.14 0.09 -5.16
N ALA A 203 18.11 -0.70 -4.07
CA ALA A 203 19.23 -1.50 -3.59
C ALA A 203 19.54 -2.75 -4.43
N ILE A 204 18.52 -3.44 -4.96
CA ILE A 204 18.66 -4.76 -5.61
C ILE A 204 18.81 -4.66 -7.14
N LEU A 205 18.16 -3.69 -7.80
CA LEU A 205 18.32 -3.58 -9.26
C LEU A 205 19.80 -3.39 -9.73
N PRO A 206 20.75 -2.79 -8.97
CA PRO A 206 22.14 -2.69 -9.40
C PRO A 206 22.89 -4.01 -9.26
N SER A 207 22.60 -4.80 -8.21
CA SER A 207 23.30 -6.06 -7.93
C SER A 207 22.96 -7.14 -8.97
N MET A 208 21.70 -7.20 -9.42
CA MET A 208 21.26 -8.09 -10.50
C MET A 208 21.99 -7.81 -11.82
N ARG A 209 22.13 -6.52 -12.19
CA ARG A 209 22.83 -6.10 -13.41
C ARG A 209 24.35 -6.24 -13.34
N ARG A 210 24.94 -6.19 -12.14
CA ARG A 210 26.38 -6.40 -11.94
C ARG A 210 26.74 -7.88 -12.02
N SER A 211 25.86 -8.76 -11.52
CA SER A 211 25.95 -10.21 -11.71
C SER A 211 25.93 -10.59 -13.19
N GLU A 212 25.08 -9.94 -13.98
CA GLU A 212 24.96 -10.16 -15.42
C GLU A 212 26.16 -9.64 -16.24
N LYS A 213 27.00 -8.77 -15.66
CA LYS A 213 28.17 -8.17 -16.31
C LYS A 213 29.52 -8.71 -15.83
N LEU A 214 29.54 -9.66 -14.91
CA LEU A 214 30.78 -10.35 -14.57
C LEU A 214 31.11 -11.31 -15.72
N PRO A 215 32.21 -11.11 -16.48
CA PRO A 215 32.73 -12.20 -17.29
C PRO A 215 33.05 -13.33 -16.32
N VAL A 216 32.59 -14.54 -16.64
CA VAL A 216 33.09 -15.76 -16.02
C VAL A 216 34.59 -15.74 -16.20
N VAL A 217 35.33 -15.32 -15.17
CA VAL A 217 36.77 -15.51 -15.10
C VAL A 217 36.91 -17.01 -14.92
N VAL A 218 37.06 -17.71 -16.05
CA VAL A 218 37.58 -19.06 -16.09
C VAL A 218 38.93 -18.97 -15.40
N VAL A 219 38.99 -19.38 -14.15
CA VAL A 219 40.25 -19.64 -13.47
C VAL A 219 40.85 -20.82 -14.23
N GLU A 220 41.70 -20.54 -15.22
CA GLU A 220 42.67 -21.53 -15.70
C GLU A 220 43.57 -21.87 -14.52
N THR A 221 43.17 -22.91 -13.79
CA THR A 221 44.08 -23.69 -12.98
C THR A 221 45.07 -24.37 -13.92
N LEU A 222 46.20 -23.70 -14.19
CA LEU A 222 47.42 -24.35 -14.66
C LEU A 222 48.42 -24.27 -13.51
N ALA A 223 48.66 -25.46 -12.95
CA ALA A 223 49.47 -25.75 -11.78
C ALA A 223 50.94 -25.31 -11.94
N PRO A 224 51.68 -25.12 -10.82
CA PRO A 224 53.12 -24.93 -10.86
C PRO A 224 53.86 -26.27 -11.05
N ALA A 225 55.04 -26.15 -11.68
CA ALA A 225 56.12 -27.12 -11.90
C ALA A 225 55.98 -28.06 -13.11
#